data_AF-A0A963P6Q4-F1
#
_entry.id   AF-A0A963P6Q4-F1
#
_cell.length_a   1.000
_cell.length_b   1.000
_cell.length_c   1.000
_cell.angle_alpha   90.00
_cell.angle_beta   90.00
_cell.angle_gamma   90.00
#
_symmetry.space_group_name_H-M   'P 1'
#
loop_
_entity.id
_entity.type
_entity.pdbx_description
1 polymer ?
#
loop_
_entity_poly.entity_id
_entity_poly.type
_entity_poly.pdbx_seq_one_letter_code
_entity_poly.pdbx_strand_id
1 'polypeptide(L)'
;VASRDEAVQRAMLDMSTTAQINDSLKLGSAMLGEIGRIGKLHKPRVEQAGFAVLKAPDIPSVLVEAAFISNPEEEAKLNDDKYLQTLADALIRGIEGYFSRNPPLARSRSV
;
A
#
# COMPACT_ATOMS: atom_id res chain seq x y z
N VAL A 1 -5.43 16.57 35.59
CA VAL A 1 -5.77 17.11 34.26
C VAL A 1 -4.79 16.57 33.21
N ALA A 2 -3.47 16.65 33.43
CA ALA A 2 -2.43 16.09 32.54
C ALA A 2 -2.61 14.61 32.11
N SER A 3 -3.02 13.69 33.01
CA SER A 3 -3.16 12.27 32.64
C SER A 3 -4.36 11.97 31.73
N ARG A 4 -5.40 12.82 31.75
CA ARG A 4 -6.54 12.70 30.83
C ARG A 4 -6.14 13.16 29.43
N ASP A 5 -5.33 14.20 29.33
CA ASP A 5 -4.84 14.71 28.05
C ASP A 5 -3.89 13.70 27.37
N GLU A 6 -3.00 13.06 28.13
CA GLU A 6 -2.14 11.98 27.60
C GLU A 6 -2.95 10.77 27.09
N ALA A 7 -3.99 10.36 27.83
CA ALA A 7 -4.82 9.24 27.42
C ALA A 7 -5.60 9.56 26.12
N VAL A 8 -6.11 10.78 25.98
CA VAL A 8 -6.79 11.25 24.77
C VAL A 8 -5.82 11.32 23.59
N GLN A 9 -4.62 11.87 23.78
CA GLN A 9 -3.60 11.93 22.73
C GLN A 9 -3.18 10.55 22.23
N ARG A 10 -2.97 9.59 23.16
CA ARG A 10 -2.68 8.19 22.79
C ARG A 10 -3.82 7.57 22.00
N ALA A 11 -5.06 7.74 22.44
CA ALA A 11 -6.22 7.23 21.72
C ALA A 11 -6.32 7.82 20.30
N MET A 12 -6.07 9.12 20.13
CA MET A 12 -6.05 9.76 18.81
C MET A 12 -4.92 9.23 17.91
N LEU A 13 -3.73 9.01 18.47
CA LEU A 13 -2.61 8.41 17.73
C LEU A 13 -2.90 6.97 17.29
N ASP A 14 -3.51 6.17 18.17
CA ASP A 14 -3.90 4.79 17.87
C ASP A 14 -4.99 4.75 16.78
N MET A 15 -5.96 5.67 16.85
CA MET A 15 -6.98 5.83 15.81
C MET A 15 -6.38 6.25 14.47
N SER A 16 -5.44 7.19 14.45
CA SER A 16 -4.73 7.63 13.24
C SER A 16 -3.95 6.48 12.62
N THR A 17 -3.23 5.72 13.44
CA THR A 17 -2.48 4.53 13.01
C THR A 17 -3.42 3.47 12.44
N THR A 18 -4.56 3.21 13.10
CA THR A 18 -5.56 2.25 12.63
C THR A 18 -6.17 2.68 11.29
N ALA A 19 -6.49 3.96 11.14
CA ALA A 19 -7.00 4.51 9.88
C ALA A 19 -5.96 4.37 8.75
N GLN A 20 -4.70 4.69 9.02
CA GLN A 20 -3.59 4.55 8.07
C GLN A 20 -3.38 3.10 7.63
N ILE A 21 -3.44 2.13 8.56
CA ILE A 21 -3.33 0.70 8.24
C ILE A 21 -4.49 0.27 7.34
N ASN A 22 -5.71 0.69 7.67
CA ASN A 22 -6.89 0.37 6.88
C ASN A 22 -6.81 0.93 5.46
N ASP A 23 -6.32 2.15 5.29
CA ASP A 23 -6.14 2.75 3.97
C ASP A 23 -5.01 2.08 3.18
N SER A 24 -3.92 1.69 3.85
CA SER A 24 -2.84 0.90 3.25
C SER A 24 -3.35 -0.46 2.76
N LEU A 25 -4.23 -1.13 3.51
CA LEU A 25 -4.86 -2.39 3.11
C LEU A 25 -5.78 -2.23 1.89
N LYS A 26 -6.56 -1.14 1.83
CA LYS A 26 -7.41 -0.83 0.67
C LYS A 26 -6.56 -0.58 -0.58
N LEU A 27 -5.50 0.23 -0.45
CA LEU A 27 -4.54 0.50 -1.53
C LEU A 27 -3.90 -0.80 -2.01
N GLY A 28 -3.35 -1.58 -1.07
CA GLY A 28 -2.73 -2.87 -1.39
C GLY A 28 -3.69 -3.84 -2.07
N SER A 29 -4.96 -3.86 -1.67
CA SER A 29 -5.98 -4.74 -2.26
C SER A 29 -6.34 -4.30 -3.69
N ALA A 30 -6.43 -3.00 -3.94
CA ALA A 30 -6.64 -2.46 -5.28
C ALA A 30 -5.47 -2.83 -6.21
N MET A 31 -4.23 -2.63 -5.74
CA MET A 31 -3.02 -2.99 -6.49
C MET A 31 -2.91 -4.50 -6.73
N LEU A 32 -3.15 -5.32 -5.71
CA LEU A 32 -3.10 -6.79 -5.82
C LEU A 32 -4.10 -7.32 -6.87
N GLY A 33 -5.28 -6.71 -6.94
CA GLY A 33 -6.29 -7.05 -7.95
C GLY A 33 -5.83 -6.78 -9.39
N GLU A 34 -5.05 -5.72 -9.62
CA GLU A 34 -4.47 -5.42 -10.93
C GLU A 34 -3.27 -6.32 -11.26
N ILE A 35 -2.39 -6.56 -10.28
CA ILE A 35 -1.23 -7.46 -10.44
C ILE A 35 -1.68 -8.90 -10.71
N GLY A 36 -2.75 -9.36 -10.06
CA GLY A 36 -3.29 -10.70 -10.28
C GLY A 36 -3.80 -10.97 -11.70
N ARG A 37 -4.01 -9.93 -12.52
CA ARG A 37 -4.40 -10.09 -13.93
C ARG A 37 -3.21 -10.32 -14.86
N ILE A 38 -2.01 -9.93 -14.46
CA ILE A 38 -0.81 -10.02 -15.30
C ILE A 38 0.00 -11.29 -15.02
N GLY A 39 -0.23 -11.95 -13.87
CA GLY A 39 0.50 -13.16 -13.51
C GLY A 39 -0.04 -13.85 -12.26
N LYS A 40 0.60 -14.97 -11.90
CA LYS A 40 0.25 -15.74 -10.70
C LYS A 40 0.73 -15.00 -9.45
N LEU A 41 -0.17 -14.77 -8.51
CA LEU A 41 0.15 -14.20 -7.21
C LEU A 41 0.75 -15.26 -6.27
N HIS A 42 1.73 -14.85 -5.47
CA HIS A 42 2.26 -15.70 -4.38
C HIS A 42 1.20 -15.92 -3.28
N LYS A 43 0.40 -14.89 -2.98
CA LYS A 43 -0.72 -14.94 -2.04
C LYS A 43 -1.97 -14.30 -2.64
N PRO A 44 -3.18 -14.82 -2.34
CA PRO A 44 -4.43 -14.25 -2.85
C PRO A 44 -4.88 -12.99 -2.10
N ARG A 45 -4.17 -12.57 -1.04
CA ARG A 45 -4.51 -11.45 -0.17
C ARG A 45 -3.27 -10.63 0.17
N VAL A 46 -3.49 -9.39 0.57
CA VAL A 46 -2.44 -8.51 1.11
C VAL A 46 -1.99 -9.06 2.46
N GLU A 47 -0.68 -9.24 2.60
CA GLU A 47 -0.07 -9.69 3.85
C GLU A 47 0.34 -8.47 4.70
N GLN A 48 0.36 -8.65 6.02
CA GLN A 48 0.81 -7.64 6.97
C GLN A 48 2.05 -8.12 7.71
N ALA A 49 3.03 -7.23 7.84
CA ALA A 49 4.24 -7.49 8.60
C ALA A 49 4.81 -6.18 9.17
N GLY A 50 5.65 -6.29 10.19
CA GLY A 50 6.20 -5.15 10.93
C GLY A 50 7.34 -4.40 10.23
N PHE A 51 7.26 -4.19 8.92
CA PHE A 51 8.31 -3.51 8.15
C PHE A 51 8.46 -2.04 8.57
N ALA A 52 9.69 -1.61 8.87
CA ALA A 52 9.98 -0.23 9.28
C ALA A 52 9.61 0.80 8.21
N VAL A 53 9.80 0.46 6.93
CA VAL A 53 9.49 1.33 5.78
C VAL A 53 8.00 1.62 5.60
N LEU A 54 7.11 0.87 6.28
CA LEU A 54 5.66 1.04 6.18
C LEU A 54 5.04 1.84 7.34
N LYS A 55 5.87 2.39 8.25
CA LYS A 55 5.42 3.00 9.51
C LYS A 55 5.16 4.52 9.44
N ALA A 56 4.99 5.09 8.25
CA ALA A 56 4.68 6.51 8.13
C ALA A 56 3.32 6.82 8.80
N PRO A 57 3.26 7.75 9.78
CA PRO A 57 2.10 7.92 10.67
C PRO A 57 0.87 8.55 9.99
N ASP A 58 1.01 9.04 8.76
CA ASP A 58 -0.02 9.78 8.02
C ASP A 58 -0.05 9.45 6.51
N ILE A 59 0.76 8.49 6.05
CA ILE A 59 0.86 8.11 4.64
C ILE A 59 0.54 6.61 4.48
N PRO A 60 -0.52 6.24 3.74
CA PRO A 60 -0.75 4.85 3.38
C PRO A 60 0.47 4.28 2.65
N SER A 61 1.01 3.17 3.14
CA SER A 61 2.28 2.61 2.68
C SER A 61 2.13 1.12 2.36
N VAL A 62 2.66 0.70 1.20
CA VAL A 62 2.65 -0.71 0.77
C VAL A 62 4.03 -1.13 0.30
N LEU A 63 4.38 -2.38 0.53
CA LEU A 63 5.56 -3.03 -0.06
C LEU A 63 5.07 -3.96 -1.17
N VAL A 64 5.63 -3.80 -2.36
CA VAL A 64 5.28 -4.62 -3.53
C VAL A 64 6.44 -5.54 -3.85
N GLU A 65 6.21 -6.84 -3.75
CA GLU A 65 7.14 -7.85 -4.25
C GLU A 65 6.90 -8.05 -5.75
N ALA A 66 7.81 -7.51 -6.58
CA ALA A 66 7.69 -7.62 -8.04
C ALA A 66 7.95 -9.05 -8.53
N ALA A 67 9.02 -9.67 -8.04
CA ALA A 67 9.39 -11.06 -8.29
C ALA A 67 10.46 -11.50 -7.27
N PHE A 68 10.68 -12.80 -7.13
CA PHE A 68 11.73 -13.39 -6.31
C PHE A 68 13.01 -13.59 -7.12
N ILE A 69 14.04 -12.77 -6.87
CA ILE A 69 15.34 -12.89 -7.55
C ILE A 69 16.04 -14.24 -7.29
N SER A 70 15.68 -14.92 -6.19
CA SER A 70 16.19 -16.26 -5.87
C SER A 70 15.61 -17.36 -6.76
N ASN A 71 14.56 -17.08 -7.53
CA ASN A 71 13.98 -17.98 -8.52
C ASN A 71 14.45 -17.56 -9.93
N PRO A 72 15.25 -18.37 -10.65
CA PRO A 72 15.78 -18.01 -11.97
C PRO A 72 14.72 -17.62 -13.00
N GLU A 73 13.53 -18.22 -12.96
CA GLU A 73 12.43 -17.88 -13.87
C GLU A 73 11.84 -16.49 -13.59
N GLU A 74 11.87 -16.06 -12.33
CA GLU A 74 11.38 -14.75 -11.89
C GLU A 74 12.46 -13.67 -12.04
N GLU A 75 13.72 -14.01 -11.78
CA GLU A 75 14.86 -13.15 -12.10
C GLU A 75 14.91 -12.79 -13.59
N ALA A 76 14.65 -13.76 -14.48
CA ALA A 76 14.59 -13.49 -15.92
C ALA A 76 13.52 -12.44 -16.27
N LYS A 77 12.39 -12.42 -15.55
CA LYS A 77 11.34 -11.40 -15.74
C LYS A 77 11.77 -10.03 -15.25
N LEU A 78 12.57 -9.95 -14.18
CA LEU A 78 13.13 -8.68 -13.70
C LEU A 78 14.11 -8.05 -14.70
N ASN A 79 14.64 -8.84 -15.64
CA ASN A 79 15.47 -8.37 -16.75
C ASN A 79 14.68 -8.14 -18.05
N ASP A 80 13.35 -8.30 -18.04
CA ASP A 80 12.48 -8.07 -19.19
C ASP A 80 11.74 -6.72 -19.05
N ASP A 81 12.15 -5.74 -19.86
CA ASP A 81 11.56 -4.40 -19.89
C ASP A 81 10.04 -4.42 -20.15
N LYS A 82 9.55 -5.37 -20.96
CA LYS A 82 8.12 -5.49 -21.26
C LYS A 82 7.34 -5.97 -20.03
N TYR A 83 7.91 -6.89 -19.27
CA TYR A 83 7.33 -7.34 -18.01
C TYR A 83 7.29 -6.19 -16.99
N LEU A 84 8.40 -5.46 -16.83
CA LEU A 84 8.47 -4.31 -15.92
C LEU A 84 7.47 -3.21 -16.29
N GLN A 85 7.30 -2.91 -17.57
CA GLN A 85 6.29 -1.94 -18.04
C GLN A 85 4.88 -2.43 -17.70
N THR A 86 4.58 -3.71 -17.96
CA THR A 86 3.27 -4.30 -17.65
C THR A 86 2.95 -4.25 -16.16
N LEU A 87 3.97 -4.50 -15.31
CA LEU A 87 3.85 -4.37 -13.86
C LEU A 87 3.61 -2.91 -13.46
N ALA A 88 4.41 -1.96 -13.95
CA ALA A 88 4.24 -0.54 -13.67
C ALA A 88 2.83 -0.05 -14.05
N ASP A 89 2.32 -0.44 -15.21
CA ASP A 89 0.98 -0.10 -15.66
C ASP A 89 -0.10 -0.68 -14.71
N ALA A 90 0.10 -1.90 -14.21
CA ALA A 90 -0.79 -2.51 -13.23
C ALA A 90 -0.78 -1.77 -11.89
N LEU A 91 0.39 -1.32 -11.43
CA LEU A 91 0.53 -0.51 -10.20
C LEU A 91 -0.19 0.83 -10.34
N ILE A 92 -0.01 1.53 -11.47
CA ILE A 92 -0.71 2.79 -11.78
C ILE A 92 -2.21 2.59 -11.74
N ARG A 93 -2.75 1.58 -12.45
CA ARG A 93 -4.21 1.28 -12.42
C ARG A 93 -4.72 1.00 -11.01
N GLY A 94 -3.92 0.31 -10.19
CA GLY A 94 -4.25 0.03 -8.80
C GLY A 94 -4.34 1.31 -7.97
N ILE A 95 -3.38 2.23 -8.15
CA ILE A 95 -3.34 3.53 -7.48
C ILE A 95 -4.54 4.40 -7.91
N GLU A 96 -4.81 4.47 -9.21
CA GLU A 96 -5.97 5.22 -9.76
C GLU A 96 -7.30 4.63 -9.23
N GLY A 97 -7.42 3.30 -9.23
CA GLY A 97 -8.58 2.60 -8.70
C GLY A 97 -8.79 2.82 -7.20
N TYR A 98 -7.71 2.93 -6.43
CA TYR A 98 -7.78 3.32 -5.03
C TYR A 98 -8.35 4.74 -4.86
N PHE A 99 -7.82 5.73 -5.59
CA PHE A 99 -8.27 7.12 -5.49
C PHE A 99 -9.68 7.35 -6.01
N SER A 100 -10.15 6.58 -7.02
CA SER A 100 -11.54 6.72 -7.48
C SER A 100 -12.56 6.27 -6.43
N ARG A 101 -12.18 5.32 -5.57
CA ARG A 101 -13.02 4.79 -4.47
C ARG A 101 -12.79 5.50 -3.14
N ASN A 102 -11.62 6.12 -2.98
CA ASN A 102 -11.20 6.86 -1.79
C ASN A 102 -10.71 8.24 -2.24
N PRO A 103 -11.62 9.11 -2.76
CA PRO A 103 -11.22 10.44 -3.22
C PRO A 103 -10.56 11.17 -2.06
N PRO A 104 -9.42 11.84 -2.28
CA PRO A 104 -8.76 12.58 -1.22
C PRO A 104 -9.75 13.61 -0.69
N LEU A 105 -9.91 13.66 0.64
CA LEU A 105 -10.67 14.73 1.26
C LEU A 105 -10.11 16.06 0.75
N ALA A 106 -10.99 16.94 0.27
CA ALA A 106 -10.59 18.21 -0.29
C ALA A 106 -9.61 18.88 0.67
N ARG A 107 -8.35 19.05 0.24
CA ARG A 107 -7.38 19.79 1.05
C ARG A 107 -7.95 21.19 1.22
N SER A 108 -8.40 21.52 2.42
CA SER A 108 -8.53 22.91 2.82
C SER A 108 -7.12 23.45 2.81
N ARG A 109 -6.70 24.07 1.69
CA ARG A 109 -5.51 24.90 1.68
C ARG A 109 -5.82 26.04 2.64
N SER A 110 -5.28 25.96 3.85
CA SER A 110 -5.07 27.15 4.66
C SER A 110 -4.14 28.04 3.84
N VAL A 111 -4.73 29.05 3.20
CA VAL A 111 -4.03 30.23 2.70
C VAL A 111 -3.71 31.11 3.89
#